data_AF-E2A7F5-F1
#
_entry.id   AF-E2A7F5-F1
#
_cell.length_a   1.000
_cell.length_b   1.000
_cell.length_c   1.000
_cell.angle_alpha   90.00
_cell.angle_beta   90.00
_cell.angle_gamma   90.00
#
_symmetry.space_group_name_H-M   'P 1'
#
loop_
_entity.id
_entity.type
_entity.pdbx_description
1 polymer ?
#
loop_
_entity_poly.entity_id
_entity_poly.type
_entity_poly.pdbx_seq_one_letter_code
_entity_poly.pdbx_strand_id
1 'polypeptide(L)'
;MPIQTYYIYDVTKTPQYELTYIMISISVFCAMTCYAGIDNFLGLVVFHICGQLDFLRHRFLRMNKFMNFHTILKSCVRDHMRLLRY
;
A
#
# COMPACT_ATOMS: atom_id res chain seq x y z
N MET A 1 14.00 -24.63 28.18
CA MET A 1 13.82 -23.26 27.64
C MET A 1 14.14 -23.28 26.15
N PRO A 2 13.26 -22.75 25.28
CA PRO A 2 13.41 -22.81 23.81
C PRO A 2 14.50 -21.89 23.25
N ILE A 3 14.99 -20.93 24.05
CA ILE A 3 16.05 -19.99 23.66
C ILE A 3 17.15 -20.06 24.73
N GLN A 4 18.40 -20.24 24.33
CA GLN A 4 19.55 -20.19 25.22
C GLN A 4 19.95 -18.73 25.47
N THR A 5 19.55 -18.19 26.61
CA THR A 5 19.94 -16.85 27.09
C THR A 5 20.52 -16.95 28.50
N TYR A 6 21.41 -16.03 28.85
CA TYR A 6 22.03 -15.99 30.17
C TYR A 6 21.07 -15.35 31.18
N TYR A 7 20.55 -16.14 32.11
CA TYR A 7 19.64 -15.66 33.17
C TYR A 7 20.43 -15.39 34.45
N ILE A 8 20.17 -14.23 35.07
CA ILE A 8 20.79 -13.79 36.33
C ILE A 8 20.23 -14.59 37.54
N TYR A 9 19.10 -15.28 37.35
CA TYR A 9 18.40 -16.08 38.37
C TYR A 9 18.23 -17.53 37.91
N ASP A 10 18.00 -18.44 38.87
CA ASP A 10 17.92 -19.88 38.63
C ASP A 10 16.59 -20.26 37.95
N VAL A 11 16.57 -20.11 36.63
CA VAL A 11 15.44 -20.44 35.73
C VAL A 11 15.02 -21.92 35.78
N THR A 12 15.75 -22.79 36.47
CA THR A 12 15.37 -24.21 36.64
C THR A 12 14.37 -24.44 37.78
N LYS A 13 14.12 -23.43 38.63
CA LYS A 13 13.19 -23.51 39.77
C LYS A 13 11.78 -23.10 39.34
N THR A 14 10.79 -23.96 39.57
CA THR A 14 9.37 -23.60 39.53
C THR A 14 9.07 -22.61 40.66
N PRO A 15 8.36 -21.49 40.44
CA PRO A 15 7.52 -21.10 39.28
C PRO A 15 8.17 -20.15 38.25
N GLN A 16 9.43 -19.78 38.41
CA GLN A 16 10.10 -18.77 37.57
C GLN A 16 10.28 -19.22 36.12
N TYR A 17 10.54 -20.52 35.91
CA TYR A 17 10.63 -21.13 34.59
C TYR A 17 9.42 -20.85 33.69
N GLU A 18 8.21 -21.06 34.24
CA GLU A 18 6.96 -20.94 33.49
C GLU A 18 6.68 -19.49 33.14
N LEU A 19 6.92 -18.58 34.08
CA LEU A 19 6.77 -17.14 33.86
C LEU A 19 7.69 -16.66 32.74
N THR A 20 8.97 -17.04 32.78
CA THR A 20 9.94 -16.68 31.75
C THR A 20 9.57 -17.25 30.38
N TYR A 21 9.05 -18.49 30.34
CA TYR A 21 8.58 -19.11 29.11
C TYR A 21 7.40 -18.34 28.50
N ILE A 22 6.43 -17.92 29.30
CA ILE A 22 5.28 -17.10 28.85
C ILE A 22 5.75 -15.73 28.37
N MET A 23 6.66 -15.08 29.08
CA MET A 23 7.17 -13.77 28.67
C MET A 23 7.91 -13.83 27.34
N ILE A 24 8.69 -14.88 27.10
CA ILE A 24 9.41 -15.08 25.84
C ILE A 24 8.44 -15.38 24.70
N SER A 25 7.43 -16.22 24.93
CA SER A 25 6.45 -16.53 23.88
C SER A 25 5.67 -15.28 23.45
N ILE A 26 5.26 -14.44 24.40
CA ILE A 26 4.60 -13.15 24.10
C ILE A 26 5.56 -12.22 23.36
N SER A 27 6.83 -12.14 23.79
CA SER A 27 7.83 -11.28 23.14
C SER A 27 8.09 -11.70 21.70
N VAL A 28 8.28 -13.00 21.42
CA VAL A 28 8.49 -13.53 20.07
C VAL A 28 7.25 -13.32 19.22
N PHE A 29 6.05 -13.56 19.75
CA PHE A 29 4.80 -13.31 19.04
C PHE A 29 4.67 -11.82 18.68
N CYS A 30 4.91 -10.92 19.63
CA CYS A 30 4.90 -9.48 19.39
C CYS A 30 5.92 -9.10 18.30
N ALA A 31 7.17 -9.57 18.40
CA ALA A 31 8.20 -9.30 17.41
C ALA A 31 7.81 -9.79 16.00
N MET A 32 7.26 -11.00 15.88
CA MET A 32 6.75 -11.52 14.60
C MET A 32 5.61 -10.65 14.06
N THR A 33 4.65 -10.26 14.89
CA THR A 33 3.54 -9.40 14.46
C THR A 33 4.00 -7.98 14.08
N CYS A 34 4.97 -7.40 14.77
CA CYS A 34 5.55 -6.11 14.38
C CYS A 34 6.27 -6.21 13.04
N TYR A 35 7.09 -7.25 12.85
CA TYR A 35 7.83 -7.46 11.61
C TYR A 35 6.88 -7.70 10.44
N ALA A 36 5.96 -8.65 10.57
CA ALA A 36 4.92 -8.91 9.57
C ALA A 36 4.01 -7.70 9.35
N GLY A 37 3.72 -6.93 10.41
CA GLY A 37 2.90 -5.72 10.34
C GLY A 37 3.55 -4.62 9.51
N ILE A 38 4.87 -4.42 9.64
CA ILE A 38 5.62 -3.47 8.82
C ILE A 38 5.55 -3.88 7.35
N ASP A 39 5.82 -5.15 7.03
CA ASP A 39 5.80 -5.64 5.65
C ASP A 39 4.38 -5.54 5.03
N ASN A 40 3.34 -5.90 5.79
CA ASN A 40 1.96 -5.78 5.34
C ASN A 40 1.54 -4.31 5.13
N PHE A 41 1.96 -3.41 6.04
CA PHE A 41 1.66 -1.99 5.91
C PHE A 41 2.36 -1.38 4.69
N LEU A 42 3.64 -1.70 4.48
CA LEU A 42 4.38 -1.28 3.30
C LEU A 42 3.71 -1.78 2.02
N GLY A 43 3.32 -3.06 1.98
CA GLY A 43 2.59 -3.65 0.87
C GLY A 43 1.29 -2.89 0.58
N LEU A 44 0.47 -2.65 1.61
CA LEU A 44 -0.80 -1.92 1.48
C LEU A 44 -0.58 -0.50 0.93
N VAL A 45 0.40 0.24 1.45
CA VAL A 45 0.71 1.60 1.00
C VAL A 45 1.17 1.60 -0.46
N VAL A 46 2.05 0.68 -0.85
CA VAL A 46 2.50 0.54 -2.24
C VAL A 46 1.32 0.22 -3.16
N PHE A 47 0.50 -0.77 -2.83
CA PHE A 47 -0.69 -1.10 -3.62
C PHE A 47 -1.67 0.08 -3.70
N HIS A 48 -1.86 0.82 -2.60
CA HIS A 48 -2.73 1.98 -2.58
C HIS A 48 -2.20 3.12 -3.47
N ILE A 49 -0.91 3.42 -3.43
CA ILE A 49 -0.28 4.42 -4.31
C ILE A 49 -0.40 3.99 -5.77
N CYS A 50 -0.11 2.73 -6.09
CA CYS A 50 -0.29 2.19 -7.45
C CYS A 50 -1.74 2.32 -7.92
N GLY A 51 -2.72 1.97 -7.09
CA GLY A 51 -4.13 2.13 -7.39
C GLY A 51 -4.55 3.59 -7.60
N GLN A 52 -4.05 4.51 -6.78
CA GLN A 52 -4.27 5.95 -6.95
C GLN A 52 -3.67 6.47 -8.26
N LEU A 53 -2.47 6.01 -8.62
CA LEU A 53 -1.80 6.38 -9.87
C LEU A 53 -2.55 5.84 -11.09
N ASP A 54 -3.02 4.60 -11.06
CA ASP A 54 -3.82 4.03 -12.15
C ASP A 54 -5.15 4.76 -12.33
N PHE A 55 -5.82 5.08 -11.22
CA PHE A 55 -7.04 5.89 -11.27
C PHE A 55 -6.77 7.29 -11.87
N LEU A 56 -5.68 7.93 -11.47
CA LEU A 56 -5.26 9.22 -12.03
C LEU A 56 -4.93 9.11 -13.53
N ARG A 57 -4.23 8.05 -13.94
CA ARG A 57 -3.92 7.75 -15.35
C ARG A 57 -5.19 7.60 -16.18
N HIS A 58 -6.18 6.84 -15.68
CA HIS A 58 -7.48 6.72 -16.34
C HIS A 58 -8.21 8.05 -16.46
N ARG A 59 -8.15 8.91 -15.43
CA ARG A 59 -8.72 10.26 -15.49
C ARG A 59 -8.01 11.13 -16.52
N PHE A 60 -6.68 11.08 -16.57
CA PHE A 60 -5.88 11.85 -17.53
C PHE A 60 -6.17 11.43 -18.99
N LEU A 61 -6.19 10.12 -19.27
CA LEU A 61 -6.53 9.61 -20.61
C LEU A 61 -7.93 10.03 -21.07
N ARG A 62 -8.91 9.99 -20.15
CA ARG A 62 -10.27 10.46 -20.41
C ARG A 62 -10.32 11.96 -20.69
N MET A 63 -9.61 12.79 -19.93
CA MET A 63 -9.50 14.22 -20.19
C MET A 63 -8.88 14.50 -21.57
N ASN A 64 -7.80 13.80 -21.93
CA ASN A 64 -7.17 13.94 -23.24
C ASN A 64 -8.15 13.59 -24.38
N LYS A 65 -8.97 12.54 -24.21
CA LYS A 65 -10.02 12.19 -25.17
C LYS A 65 -11.07 13.30 -25.32
N PHE A 66 -11.51 13.91 -24.22
CA PHE A 66 -12.44 15.05 -24.28
C PHE A 66 -11.83 16.28 -24.95
N MET A 67 -10.56 16.58 -24.68
CA MET A 67 -9.82 17.67 -25.34
C MET A 67 -9.74 17.45 -26.86
N ASN A 68 -9.38 16.23 -27.28
CA ASN A 68 -9.33 15.87 -28.71
C ASN A 68 -10.71 15.96 -29.36
N PHE A 69 -11.76 15.49 -28.68
CA PHE A 69 -13.13 15.62 -29.18
C PHE A 69 -13.53 17.09 -29.41
N HIS A 70 -13.22 17.97 -28.45
CA HIS A 70 -13.50 19.40 -28.59
C HIS A 70 -12.72 20.03 -29.75
N THR A 71 -11.45 19.65 -29.93
CA THR A 71 -10.61 20.13 -31.05
C THR A 71 -11.16 19.70 -32.41
N ILE A 72 -11.58 18.43 -32.55
CA ILE A 72 -12.17 17.89 -33.77
C ILE A 72 -13.49 18.60 -34.09
N LEU A 73 -14.35 18.75 -33.09
CA LEU A 73 -15.63 19.47 -33.24
C LEU A 73 -15.41 20.92 -33.67
N LYS A 74 -14.45 21.62 -33.05
CA LYS A 74 -14.08 22.99 -33.42
C LYS A 74 -13.58 23.08 -34.86
N SER A 75 -12.84 22.08 -35.35
CA SER A 75 -12.44 22.04 -36.76
C SER A 75 -13.62 21.84 -37.68
N CYS A 76 -14.47 20.86 -37.39
CA CYS A 76 -15.66 20.56 -38.18
C CYS A 76 -16.59 21.77 -38.32
N VAL A 77 -16.88 22.48 -37.21
CA VAL A 77 -17.71 23.69 -37.23
C VAL A 77 -17.06 24.80 -38.06
N ARG A 78 -15.74 24.98 -37.96
CA ARG A 78 -15.02 25.98 -38.76
C ARG A 78 -15.07 25.66 -40.26
N ASP A 79 -14.94 24.39 -40.62
CA ASP A 79 -14.97 23.96 -42.02
C ASP A 79 -16.40 24.09 -42.58
N HIS A 80 -17.43 23.74 -41.82
CA HIS A 80 -18.83 24.02 -42.18
C HIS A 80 -19.11 25.52 -42.37
N MET A 81 -18.65 26.38 -41.46
CA MET A 81 -18.82 27.83 -41.61
C MET A 81 -18.09 28.39 -42.84
N ARG A 82 -16.95 27.80 -43.24
CA ARG A 82 -16.24 28.19 -44.46
C ARG A 82 -17.00 27.78 -45.71
N LEU A 83 -17.56 26.57 -45.73
CA LEU A 83 -18.38 26.09 -46.84
C LEU A 83 -19.66 26.91 -47.01
N LEU A 84 -20.29 27.35 -45.92
CA LEU A 84 -21.50 28.19 -45.98
C LEU A 84 -21.23 29.63 -46.45
N ARG A 85 -19.96 30.06 -46.48
CA ARG A 85 -19.54 31.41 -46.88
C ARG A 85 -19.17 31.50 -48.37
N TYR A 86 -19.03 30.37 -49.05
CA TYR A 86 -18.88 30.26 -50.51
C TYR A 86 -20.20 29.88 -51.15
#